data_AF-A0A2H8TNF0-F1
#
_entry.id   AF-A0A2H8TNF0-F1
#
_cell.length_a   1.000
_cell.length_b   1.000
_cell.length_c   1.000
_cell.angle_alpha   90.00
_cell.angle_beta   90.00
_cell.angle_gamma   90.00
#
_symmetry.space_group_name_H-M   'P 1'
#
loop_
_entity.id
_entity.type
_entity.pdbx_description
1 polymer ?
#
loop_
_entity_poly.entity_id
_entity_poly.type
_entity_poly.pdbx_seq_one_letter_code
_entity_poly.pdbx_strand_id
1 'polypeptide(L)'
;MIKCFFRVSRVRQELVVTSNSETDEAKKALQRSGYIVTTASGAGYKMLCVALGVVKCYALTKDSTYSWDTCAAHAMLTSQGGAACPCRTSAGPLTYRSKTTGGGRAHCNADGIIASRDLRTIDRVHAILSPLHTYCNS
;
A
#
# COMPACT_ATOMS: atom_id res chain seq x y z
N MET A 1 1.44 43.82 -23.14
CA MET A 1 1.01 43.09 -21.93
C MET A 1 1.01 41.60 -22.24
N ILE A 2 2.12 40.91 -22.02
CA ILE A 2 2.29 39.47 -22.32
C ILE A 2 1.67 38.68 -21.15
N LYS A 3 0.52 38.05 -21.37
CA LYS A 3 -0.02 37.05 -20.44
C LYS A 3 0.75 35.75 -20.64
N CYS A 4 1.79 35.52 -19.84
CA CYS A 4 2.34 34.18 -19.64
C CYS A 4 1.27 33.30 -19.00
N PHE A 5 0.60 32.48 -19.82
CA PHE A 5 -0.26 31.41 -19.33
C PHE A 5 0.64 30.27 -18.84
N PHE A 6 1.10 30.35 -17.59
CA PHE A 6 1.75 29.23 -16.92
C PHE A 6 0.66 28.17 -16.68
N ARG A 7 0.48 27.26 -17.64
CA ARG A 7 -0.29 26.04 -17.44
C ARG A 7 0.52 25.14 -16.52
N VAL A 8 0.41 25.38 -15.22
CA VAL A 8 0.82 24.41 -14.21
C VAL A 8 -0.13 23.23 -14.35
N SER A 9 0.28 22.21 -15.10
CA SER A 9 -0.32 20.88 -15.02
C SER A 9 -0.18 20.44 -13.58
N ARG A 10 -1.24 20.66 -12.79
CA ARG A 10 -1.31 20.28 -11.38
C ARG A 10 -1.36 18.76 -11.35
N VAL A 11 -0.20 18.11 -11.40
CA VAL A 11 -0.08 16.70 -11.02
C VAL A 11 -0.61 16.68 -9.58
N ARG A 12 -1.83 16.15 -9.40
CA ARG A 12 -2.39 15.96 -8.07
C ARG A 12 -1.47 14.95 -7.40
N GLN A 13 -0.53 15.42 -6.61
CA GLN A 13 0.32 14.55 -5.82
C GLN A 13 -0.60 13.75 -4.89
N GLU A 14 -0.45 12.43 -4.93
CA GLU A 14 -1.36 11.54 -4.22
C GLU A 14 -0.68 11.07 -2.93
N LEU A 15 -1.43 11.11 -1.82
CA LEU A 15 -0.90 10.77 -0.52
C LEU A 15 -0.87 9.25 -0.31
N VAL A 16 0.31 8.71 -0.03
CA VAL A 16 0.55 7.31 0.33
C VAL A 16 1.00 7.27 1.78
N VAL A 17 0.34 6.43 2.60
CA VAL A 17 0.79 6.14 3.96
C VAL A 17 1.64 4.88 3.97
N THR A 18 2.70 4.87 4.76
CA THR A 18 3.50 3.67 5.04
C THR A 18 3.84 3.55 6.53
N SER A 19 4.50 2.46 6.92
CA SER A 19 4.98 2.28 8.30
C SER A 19 6.27 3.08 8.53
N ASN A 20 6.48 3.58 9.75
CA ASN A 20 7.78 4.14 10.15
C ASN A 20 8.93 3.13 9.95
N SER A 21 8.63 1.84 10.15
CA SER A 21 9.57 0.74 9.97
C SER A 21 9.85 0.38 8.51
N GLU A 22 9.25 1.04 7.53
CA GLU A 22 9.51 0.79 6.11
C GLU A 22 10.94 1.20 5.71
N THR A 23 11.49 0.55 4.68
CA THR A 23 12.81 0.91 4.13
C THR A 23 12.81 2.30 3.51
N ASP A 24 13.94 3.01 3.63
CA ASP A 24 14.06 4.36 3.06
C ASP A 24 14.10 4.32 1.54
N GLU A 25 14.55 3.21 0.94
CA GLU A 25 14.55 2.95 -0.49
C GLU A 25 13.12 2.92 -1.03
N ALA A 26 12.20 2.20 -0.36
CA ALA A 26 10.79 2.15 -0.75
C ALA A 26 10.12 3.52 -0.63
N LYS A 27 10.38 4.25 0.46
CA LYS A 27 9.87 5.63 0.64
C LYS A 27 10.36 6.55 -0.48
N LYS A 28 11.66 6.52 -0.78
CA LYS A 28 12.27 7.32 -1.85
C LYS A 28 11.74 6.95 -3.23
N ALA A 29 11.52 5.66 -3.51
CA ALA A 29 10.98 5.21 -4.80
C ALA A 29 9.55 5.72 -5.04
N LEU A 30 8.70 5.67 -4.00
CA LEU A 30 7.35 6.24 -4.05
C LEU A 30 7.39 7.76 -4.24
N GLN A 31 8.25 8.47 -3.51
CA GLN A 31 8.44 9.92 -3.65
C GLN A 31 8.88 10.32 -5.06
N ARG A 32 9.88 9.62 -5.63
CA ARG A 32 10.36 9.84 -7.01
C ARG A 32 9.27 9.61 -8.06
N SER A 33 8.30 8.75 -7.76
CA SER A 33 7.15 8.45 -8.61
C SER A 33 6.00 9.47 -8.48
N GLY A 34 6.19 10.54 -7.72
CA GLY A 34 5.25 11.65 -7.58
C GLY A 34 4.24 11.51 -6.43
N TYR A 35 4.40 10.52 -5.55
CA TYR A 35 3.57 10.37 -4.35
C TYR A 35 4.10 11.22 -3.19
N ILE A 36 3.19 11.80 -2.40
CA ILE A 36 3.55 12.31 -1.07
C ILE A 36 3.55 11.12 -0.13
N VAL A 37 4.68 10.81 0.48
CA VAL A 37 4.79 9.70 1.43
C VAL A 37 4.70 10.23 2.85
N THR A 38 3.73 9.73 3.62
CA THR A 38 3.60 9.97 5.06
C THR A 38 3.71 8.67 5.84
N THR A 39 4.04 8.75 7.12
CA THR A 39 4.14 7.58 7.98
C THR A 39 3.15 7.66 9.13
N ALA A 40 2.61 6.51 9.53
CA ALA A 40 1.71 6.41 10.68
C ALA A 40 1.87 5.08 11.42
N SER A 41 1.58 5.10 12.72
CA SER A 41 1.56 3.91 13.57
C SER A 41 0.24 3.14 13.43
N GLY A 42 0.28 1.84 13.71
CA GLY A 42 -0.89 0.94 13.63
C GLY A 42 -1.21 0.49 12.20
N ALA A 43 -1.21 -0.82 11.95
CA ALA A 43 -1.54 -1.38 10.63
C ALA A 43 -3.02 -1.18 10.30
N GLY A 44 -3.91 -1.46 11.25
CA GLY A 44 -5.35 -1.23 11.10
C GLY A 44 -5.72 0.24 10.87
N TYR A 45 -5.04 1.18 11.56
CA TYR A 45 -5.27 2.61 11.34
C TYR A 45 -4.91 3.03 9.90
N LYS A 46 -3.75 2.60 9.40
CA LYS A 46 -3.33 2.88 8.01
C LYS A 46 -4.31 2.31 6.99
N MET A 47 -4.77 1.08 7.18
CA MET A 47 -5.80 0.47 6.33
C MET A 47 -7.12 1.27 6.38
N LEU A 48 -7.54 1.70 7.57
CA LEU A 48 -8.75 2.49 7.76
C LEU A 48 -8.65 3.86 7.07
N CYS A 49 -7.49 4.53 7.11
CA CYS A 49 -7.27 5.78 6.38
C CYS A 49 -7.48 5.62 4.88
N VAL A 50 -7.12 4.48 4.29
CA VAL A 50 -7.41 4.19 2.88
C VAL A 50 -8.91 4.00 2.66
N ALA A 51 -9.56 3.18 3.51
CA ALA A 51 -10.98 2.89 3.43
C ALA A 51 -11.87 4.14 3.57
N LEU A 52 -11.46 5.08 4.42
CA LEU A 52 -12.12 6.38 4.60
C LEU A 52 -11.71 7.42 3.55
N GLY A 53 -10.65 7.14 2.79
CA GLY A 53 -10.17 8.04 1.76
C GLY A 53 -9.33 9.23 2.19
N VAL A 54 -8.84 9.20 3.43
CA VAL A 54 -7.88 10.16 3.97
C VAL A 54 -6.56 10.08 3.19
N VAL A 55 -6.18 8.87 2.78
CA VAL A 55 -5.01 8.61 1.94
C VAL A 55 -5.43 7.79 0.72
N LYS A 56 -4.65 7.89 -0.36
CA LYS A 56 -4.97 7.17 -1.60
C LYS A 56 -4.54 5.71 -1.56
N CYS A 57 -3.40 5.43 -0.93
CA CYS A 57 -2.84 4.09 -0.84
C CYS A 57 -2.16 3.89 0.51
N TYR A 58 -2.21 2.67 1.01
CA TYR A 58 -1.30 2.17 2.03
C TYR A 58 -0.37 1.16 1.38
N ALA A 59 0.94 1.33 1.55
CA ALA A 59 1.95 0.40 1.05
C ALA A 59 2.90 0.00 2.18
N LEU A 60 3.17 -1.30 2.30
CA LEU A 60 4.11 -1.89 3.23
C LEU A 60 4.81 -3.07 2.55
N THR A 61 6.14 -3.09 2.53
CA THR A 61 6.93 -4.18 1.96
C THR A 61 7.25 -5.28 2.97
N LYS A 62 7.11 -5.02 4.27
CA LYS A 62 7.45 -5.93 5.37
C LYS A 62 6.31 -6.84 5.81
N ASP A 63 6.67 -8.02 6.30
CA ASP A 63 5.75 -9.06 6.79
C ASP A 63 5.44 -8.84 8.28
N SER A 64 4.90 -7.67 8.61
CA SER A 64 4.59 -7.26 9.99
C SER A 64 3.11 -6.97 10.20
N THR A 65 2.25 -7.51 9.34
CA THR A 65 0.80 -7.35 9.45
C THR A 65 0.14 -8.71 9.39
N TYR A 66 -0.99 -8.82 10.08
CA TYR A 66 -1.72 -10.07 10.20
C TYR A 66 -3.15 -9.92 9.69
N SER A 67 -3.84 -11.06 9.60
CA SER A 67 -5.23 -11.13 9.17
C SER A 67 -6.13 -10.19 9.99
N TRP A 68 -5.95 -10.16 11.32
CA TRP A 68 -6.71 -9.29 12.23
C TRP A 68 -6.42 -7.80 12.05
N ASP A 69 -5.24 -7.42 11.54
CA ASP A 69 -4.91 -6.01 11.28
C ASP A 69 -5.64 -5.45 10.05
N THR A 70 -6.08 -6.33 9.15
CA THR A 70 -6.44 -5.95 7.77
C THR A 70 -7.85 -6.36 7.37
N CYS A 71 -8.41 -7.42 7.95
CA CYS A 71 -9.67 -8.01 7.49
C CYS A 71 -10.86 -7.04 7.49
N ALA A 72 -11.04 -6.27 8.57
CA ALA A 72 -12.16 -5.34 8.68
C ALA A 72 -12.10 -4.22 7.63
N ALA A 73 -10.95 -3.55 7.53
CA ALA A 73 -10.75 -2.48 6.56
C ALA A 73 -10.68 -2.98 5.12
N HIS A 74 -10.18 -4.21 4.88
CA HIS A 74 -10.24 -4.83 3.56
C HIS A 74 -11.69 -5.08 3.13
N ALA A 75 -12.54 -5.62 4.00
CA ALA A 75 -13.96 -5.80 3.69
C ALA A 75 -14.65 -4.47 3.33
N MET A 76 -14.33 -3.40 4.06
CA MET A 76 -14.80 -2.04 3.75
C MET A 76 -14.26 -1.51 2.42
N LEU A 77 -13.01 -1.82 2.07
CA LEU A 77 -12.44 -1.42 0.77
C LEU A 77 -13.10 -2.17 -0.38
N THR A 78 -13.31 -3.47 -0.23
CA THR A 78 -13.95 -4.31 -1.24
C THR A 78 -15.38 -3.86 -1.54
N SER A 79 -16.16 -3.46 -0.53
CA SER A 79 -17.51 -2.92 -0.75
C SER A 79 -17.52 -1.59 -1.52
N GLN A 80 -16.39 -0.89 -1.58
CA GLN A 80 -16.19 0.35 -2.34
C GLN A 80 -15.52 0.13 -3.71
N GLY A 81 -15.28 -1.12 -4.12
CA GLY A 81 -14.54 -1.45 -5.36
C GLY A 81 -13.02 -1.35 -5.24
N GLY A 82 -12.50 -1.16 -4.03
CA GLY A 82 -11.08 -1.24 -3.71
C GLY A 82 -10.61 -2.66 -3.41
N ALA A 83 -9.31 -2.78 -3.11
CA ALA A 83 -8.73 -4.05 -2.69
C ALA A 83 -7.51 -3.83 -1.78
N ALA A 84 -7.15 -4.89 -1.06
CA ALA A 84 -5.85 -5.05 -0.45
C ALA A 84 -5.19 -6.31 -1.02
N CYS A 85 -3.98 -6.17 -1.54
CA CYS A 85 -3.24 -7.24 -2.20
C CYS A 85 -1.83 -7.36 -1.59
N PRO A 86 -1.15 -8.50 -1.76
CA PRO A 86 0.27 -8.61 -1.42
C PRO A 86 1.11 -7.58 -2.16
N CYS A 87 2.12 -7.00 -1.48
CA CYS A 87 2.97 -5.96 -2.05
C CYS A 87 4.02 -6.53 -3.02
N ARG A 88 4.61 -7.69 -2.70
CA ARG A 88 5.71 -8.26 -3.49
C ARG A 88 5.21 -9.13 -4.62
N THR A 89 4.24 -9.98 -4.31
CA THR A 89 3.69 -10.93 -5.27
C THR A 89 2.47 -10.30 -5.95
N SER A 90 2.39 -10.37 -7.29
CA SER A 90 1.19 -9.97 -8.04
C SER A 90 0.10 -11.06 -7.90
N ALA A 91 -0.29 -11.32 -6.66
CA ALA A 91 -1.36 -12.25 -6.33
C ALA A 91 -2.69 -11.48 -6.26
N GLY A 92 -3.80 -12.24 -6.25
CA GLY A 92 -5.12 -11.68 -6.01
C GLY A 92 -5.28 -11.03 -4.63
N PRO A 93 -6.48 -10.55 -4.30
CA PRO A 93 -6.77 -9.93 -3.02
C PRO A 93 -6.38 -10.80 -1.82
N LEU A 94 -6.06 -10.17 -0.68
CA LEU A 94 -5.75 -10.88 0.56
C LEU A 94 -6.89 -11.86 0.91
N THR A 95 -6.51 -13.06 1.33
CA THR A 95 -7.45 -14.09 1.76
C THR A 95 -7.26 -14.36 3.25
N TYR A 96 -8.39 -14.57 3.95
CA TYR A 96 -8.42 -14.76 5.41
C TYR A 96 -8.80 -16.18 5.83
N ARG A 97 -8.80 -17.13 4.88
CA ARG A 97 -9.15 -18.52 5.17
C ARG A 97 -8.16 -19.12 6.17
N SER A 98 -8.69 -19.91 7.10
CA SER A 98 -7.86 -20.64 8.08
C SER A 98 -6.83 -21.49 7.36
N LYS A 99 -5.54 -21.22 7.61
CA LYS A 99 -4.47 -22.13 7.21
C LYS A 99 -4.41 -23.20 8.28
N THR A 100 -4.68 -24.44 7.89
CA THR A 100 -4.95 -25.59 8.78
C THR A 100 -3.79 -25.99 9.69
N THR A 101 -2.61 -25.39 9.54
CA THR A 101 -1.41 -25.66 10.34
C THR A 101 -0.51 -24.42 10.35
N GLY A 102 -0.09 -23.92 11.54
CA GLY A 102 1.00 -22.94 11.62
C GLY A 102 0.89 -21.78 12.62
N GLY A 103 0.30 -21.95 13.80
CA GLY A 103 0.37 -20.97 14.91
C GLY A 103 0.04 -19.51 14.51
N GLY A 104 0.57 -18.53 15.26
CA GLY A 104 0.29 -17.11 14.99
C GLY A 104 0.81 -16.61 13.63
N ARG A 105 1.94 -17.14 13.14
CA ARG A 105 2.55 -16.72 11.86
C ARG A 105 1.75 -17.18 10.64
N ALA A 106 0.89 -18.20 10.76
CA ALA A 106 0.01 -18.62 9.67
C ALA A 106 -0.92 -17.48 9.20
N HIS A 107 -1.32 -16.61 10.12
CA HIS A 107 -2.18 -15.45 9.84
C HIS A 107 -1.42 -14.21 9.38
N CYS A 108 -0.10 -14.29 9.22
CA CYS A 108 0.71 -13.20 8.70
C CYS A 108 0.38 -12.98 7.21
N ASN A 109 0.23 -11.72 6.83
CA ASN A 109 0.21 -11.31 5.43
C ASN A 109 1.67 -11.32 4.95
N ALA A 110 2.09 -12.50 4.50
CA ALA A 110 3.35 -12.64 3.79
C ALA A 110 3.31 -11.79 2.52
N ASP A 111 4.45 -11.23 2.14
CA ASP A 111 4.59 -10.37 0.96
C ASP A 111 4.17 -8.92 1.12
N GLY A 112 4.06 -8.45 2.38
CA GLY A 112 3.61 -7.10 2.65
C GLY A 112 2.21 -6.83 2.12
N ILE A 113 1.83 -5.55 2.04
CA ILE A 113 0.47 -5.13 1.65
C ILE A 113 0.52 -3.88 0.80
N ILE A 114 -0.31 -3.86 -0.25
CA ILE A 114 -0.75 -2.65 -0.94
C ILE A 114 -2.28 -2.61 -0.84
N ALA A 115 -2.83 -1.52 -0.31
CA ALA A 115 -4.27 -1.31 -0.22
C ALA A 115 -4.66 0.03 -0.83
N SER A 116 -5.66 0.03 -1.70
CA SER A 116 -6.22 1.24 -2.32
C SER A 116 -7.70 1.05 -2.69
N ARG A 117 -8.41 2.18 -2.82
CA ARG A 117 -9.76 2.22 -3.39
C ARG A 117 -9.77 2.13 -4.92
N ASP A 118 -8.61 2.33 -5.56
CA ASP A 118 -8.45 2.28 -7.01
C ASP A 118 -7.41 1.22 -7.41
N LEU A 119 -7.85 0.20 -8.14
CA LEU A 119 -6.99 -0.92 -8.55
C LEU A 119 -5.80 -0.46 -9.40
N ARG A 120 -5.97 0.57 -10.22
CA ARG A 120 -4.87 1.16 -11.02
C ARG A 120 -3.75 1.72 -10.14
N THR A 121 -4.10 2.17 -8.94
CA THR A 121 -3.11 2.65 -7.96
C THR A 121 -2.35 1.49 -7.33
N ILE A 122 -3.02 0.35 -7.11
CA ILE A 122 -2.36 -0.88 -6.65
C ILE A 122 -1.32 -1.32 -7.68
N ASP A 123 -1.70 -1.41 -8.96
CA ASP A 123 -0.79 -1.82 -10.05
C ASP A 123 0.42 -0.88 -10.17
N ARG A 124 0.20 0.43 -10.11
CA ARG A 124 1.28 1.43 -10.16
C ARG A 124 2.24 1.30 -8.97
N VAL A 125 1.72 1.16 -7.76
CA VAL A 125 2.53 1.03 -6.55
C VAL A 125 3.27 -0.30 -6.53
N HIS A 126 2.64 -1.38 -7.00
CA HIS A 126 3.25 -2.69 -7.16
C HIS A 126 4.43 -2.64 -8.14
N ALA A 127 4.26 -1.97 -9.29
CA ALA A 127 5.35 -1.78 -10.28
C ALA A 127 6.54 -0.97 -9.72
N ILE A 128 6.29 -0.04 -8.79
CA ILE A 128 7.35 0.76 -8.14
C ILE A 128 8.11 -0.07 -7.10
N LEU A 129 7.41 -0.90 -6.33
CA LEU A 129 7.97 -1.58 -5.15
C LEU A 129 8.49 -2.99 -5.44
N SER A 130 7.96 -3.69 -6.44
CA SER A 130 8.39 -5.05 -6.80
C SER A 130 9.89 -5.18 -7.13
N PRO A 131 10.56 -4.26 -7.84
CA PRO A 131 11.98 -4.40 -8.17
C PRO A 131 12.90 -4.22 -6.95
N LEU A 132 12.42 -3.55 -5.89
CA LEU A 132 13.22 -3.28 -4.70
C LEU A 132 13.44 -4.54 -3.85
N HIS A 133 12.62 -5.57 -4.03
CA HIS A 133 12.74 -6.82 -3.27
C HIS A 133 13.73 -7.81 -3.87
N THR A 134 14.06 -7.67 -5.16
CA THR A 134 15.01 -8.57 -5.84
C THR A 134 16.45 -8.33 -5.37
N TYR A 135 16.74 -7.17 -4.78
CA TYR A 135 18.09 -6.76 -4.37
C TYR A 135 18.49 -7.14 -2.93
N CYS A 136 17.57 -7.65 -2.09
CA CYS A 136 17.87 -7.99 -0.69
C CYS A 136 18.17 -9.49 -0.43
N ASN A 137 18.23 -10.32 -1.47
CA ASN A 137 18.56 -11.75 -1.37
C ASN A 137 19.93 -12.11 -1.99
N SER A 138 20.85 -11.14 -2.09
CA SER A 138 22.23 -11.33 -2.56
C SER A 138 23.23 -11.08 -1.43
#